data_AF-A0A937DPE0-F1
#
_entry.id   AF-A0A937DPE0-F1
#
_cell.length_a   1.000
_cell.length_b   1.000
_cell.length_c   1.000
_cell.angle_alpha   90.00
_cell.angle_beta   90.00
_cell.angle_gamma   90.00
#
_symmetry.space_group_name_H-M   'P 1'
#
loop_
_entity.id
_entity.type
_entity.pdbx_description
1 polymer ?
#
loop_
_entity_poly.entity_id
_entity_poly.type
_entity_poly.pdbx_seq_one_letter_code
_entity_poly.pdbx_strand_id
1 'polypeptide(L)'
;RRLKRKGIFVLYSIGIWFLYTAGTWVGLLATSGTAHLGWGEGLSVLAFGSIGMIVTPGGIGAYAFFIAKLLEEYKVPFEIGFANGNLQWFAQFMIVLIAGGLSLLLLPVYNKKKKTS
;
A
#
# COMPACT_ATOMS: atom_id res chain seq x y z
N ARG A 1 21.72 12.42 -16.88
CA ARG A 1 22.38 11.17 -16.41
C ARG A 1 21.48 9.99 -16.79
N ARG A 2 22.03 8.95 -17.41
CA ARG A 2 21.43 8.18 -18.53
C ARG A 2 20.38 7.12 -18.12
N LEU A 3 19.09 7.45 -18.19
CA LEU A 3 18.01 6.46 -18.32
C LEU A 3 18.05 5.88 -19.75
N LYS A 4 18.55 4.64 -19.89
CA LYS A 4 18.74 3.96 -21.20
C LYS A 4 17.42 3.79 -21.99
N ARG A 5 16.27 3.73 -21.31
CA ARG A 5 14.93 3.58 -21.93
C ARG A 5 13.89 4.42 -21.18
N LYS A 6 13.86 5.73 -21.44
CA LYS A 6 12.98 6.70 -20.75
C LYS A 6 11.48 6.34 -20.85
N GLY A 7 11.00 5.86 -21.99
CA GLY A 7 9.59 5.50 -22.17
C GLY A 7 9.13 4.34 -21.29
N ILE A 8 9.97 3.30 -21.17
CA ILE A 8 9.69 2.13 -20.31
C ILE A 8 9.67 2.50 -18.83
N PHE A 9 10.55 3.42 -18.42
CA PHE A 9 10.53 3.93 -17.05
C PHE A 9 9.20 4.62 -16.73
N VAL A 10 8.73 5.50 -17.60
CA VAL A 10 7.45 6.20 -17.41
C VAL A 10 6.28 5.20 -17.37
N LEU A 11 6.27 4.20 -18.27
CA LEU A 11 5.24 3.15 -18.27
C LEU A 11 5.21 2.39 -16.94
N TYR A 12 6.36 1.97 -16.43
CA TYR A 12 6.41 1.28 -15.13
C TYR A 12 6.01 2.20 -13.98
N SER A 13 6.41 3.47 -13.97
CA SER A 13 6.01 4.42 -12.94
C SER A 13 4.49 4.59 -12.92
N ILE A 14 3.86 4.82 -14.07
CA ILE A 14 2.40 4.93 -14.17
C ILE A 14 1.74 3.62 -13.73
N GLY A 15 2.26 2.47 -14.15
CA GLY A 15 1.75 1.17 -13.74
C GLY A 15 1.81 0.94 -12.23
N ILE A 16 2.90 1.34 -11.57
CA ILE A 16 3.04 1.24 -10.11
C ILE A 16 2.01 2.13 -9.40
N TRP A 17 1.88 3.39 -9.82
CA TRP A 17 0.89 4.30 -9.23
C TRP A 17 -0.55 3.82 -9.46
N PHE A 18 -0.83 3.29 -10.64
CA PHE A 18 -2.12 2.66 -10.96
C PHE A 18 -2.39 1.48 -10.03
N LEU A 19 -1.43 0.57 -9.85
CA LEU A 19 -1.58 -0.60 -8.99
C LEU A 19 -1.75 -0.21 -7.51
N TYR A 20 -1.02 0.79 -7.02
CA TYR A 20 -1.19 1.28 -5.66
C TYR A 20 -2.58 1.86 -5.44
N THR A 21 -3.03 2.70 -6.37
CA THR A 21 -4.37 3.30 -6.32
C THR A 21 -5.45 2.22 -6.39
N ALA A 22 -5.30 1.25 -7.30
CA ALA A 22 -6.21 0.13 -7.43
C ALA A 22 -6.24 -0.72 -6.15
N GLY A 23 -5.10 -0.98 -5.51
CA GLY A 23 -5.03 -1.69 -4.25
C GLY A 23 -5.76 -0.96 -3.12
N THR A 24 -5.54 0.35 -2.98
CA THR A 24 -6.26 1.18 -2.01
C THR A 24 -7.76 1.22 -2.30
N TRP A 25 -8.16 1.36 -3.57
CA TRP A 25 -9.57 1.35 -3.98
C TRP A 25 -10.25 0.01 -3.68
N VAL A 26 -9.60 -1.12 -3.98
CA VAL A 26 -10.09 -2.45 -3.59
C VAL A 26 -10.17 -2.57 -2.07
N GLY A 27 -9.21 -1.98 -1.34
CA GLY A 27 -9.27 -1.87 0.12
C GLY A 27 -10.50 -1.13 0.63
N LEU A 28 -10.93 -0.06 -0.04
CA LEU A 28 -12.18 0.65 0.28
C LEU A 28 -13.42 -0.21 -0.02
N LEU A 29 -13.42 -1.02 -1.08
CA LEU A 29 -14.53 -1.94 -1.38
C LEU A 29 -14.69 -3.05 -0.33
N ALA A 30 -13.63 -3.38 0.42
CA ALA A 30 -13.62 -4.46 1.39
C ALA A 30 -14.41 -4.15 2.69
N THR A 31 -14.84 -2.90 2.91
CA THR A 31 -15.57 -2.50 4.13
C THR A 31 -16.96 -1.96 3.80
N SER A 32 -17.97 -2.50 4.49
CA SER A 32 -19.36 -2.04 4.42
C SER A 32 -19.46 -0.58 4.86
N GLY A 33 -19.70 0.33 3.92
CA GLY A 33 -19.76 1.78 4.17
C GLY A 33 -18.81 2.61 3.30
N THR A 34 -17.74 2.03 2.78
CA THR A 34 -16.78 2.70 1.87
C THR A 34 -16.91 2.25 0.42
N ALA A 35 -17.79 1.29 0.13
CA ALA A 35 -17.94 0.71 -1.22
C ALA A 35 -18.54 1.66 -2.28
N HIS A 36 -19.18 2.75 -1.86
CA HIS A 36 -19.71 3.77 -2.78
C HIS A 36 -18.62 4.74 -3.26
N LEU A 37 -17.41 4.69 -2.66
CA LEU A 37 -16.29 5.56 -3.00
C LEU A 37 -15.64 5.09 -4.29
N GLY A 38 -15.37 6.06 -5.15
CA GLY A 38 -14.79 5.82 -6.47
C GLY A 38 -13.26 5.80 -6.46
N TRP A 39 -12.74 5.92 -7.68
CA TRP A 39 -11.31 5.85 -7.93
C TRP A 39 -10.55 7.11 -7.46
N GLY A 40 -11.22 8.27 -7.48
CA GLY A 40 -10.65 9.55 -7.03
C GLY A 40 -10.42 9.57 -5.52
N GLU A 41 -11.36 9.01 -4.76
CA GLU A 41 -11.26 8.84 -3.32
C GLU A 41 -10.16 7.84 -2.97
N GLY A 42 -9.98 6.78 -3.77
CA GLY A 42 -8.84 5.87 -3.67
C GLY A 42 -7.48 6.58 -3.79
N LEU A 43 -7.35 7.55 -4.71
CA LEU A 43 -6.13 8.37 -4.83
C LEU A 43 -5.92 9.26 -3.59
N SER A 44 -6.98 9.90 -3.09
CA SER A 44 -6.91 10.71 -1.87
C SER A 44 -6.49 9.88 -0.67
N VAL A 45 -7.08 8.69 -0.50
CA VAL A 45 -6.76 7.75 0.58
C VAL A 45 -5.31 7.28 0.47
N LEU A 46 -4.81 7.02 -0.74
CA LEU A 46 -3.40 6.67 -0.97
C LEU A 46 -2.47 7.82 -0.53
N ALA A 47 -2.80 9.06 -0.86
CA ALA A 47 -2.01 10.23 -0.48
C ALA A 47 -1.97 10.44 1.04
N PHE A 48 -3.13 10.43 1.71
CA PHE A 48 -3.24 10.60 3.16
C PHE A 48 -2.66 9.41 3.93
N GLY A 49 -2.84 8.18 3.44
CA GLY A 49 -2.19 7.00 3.98
C GLY A 49 -0.67 7.09 3.88
N SER A 50 -0.14 7.57 2.75
CA SER A 50 1.30 7.79 2.57
C SER A 50 1.87 8.80 3.57
N ILE A 51 1.13 9.87 3.87
CA ILE A 51 1.49 10.81 4.95
C ILE A 51 1.53 10.09 6.30
N GLY A 52 0.53 9.26 6.60
CA GLY A 52 0.51 8.45 7.82
C GLY A 52 1.73 7.53 7.97
N MET A 53 2.21 6.93 6.87
CA MET A 53 3.44 6.12 6.86
C MET A 53 4.70 6.92 7.19
N ILE A 54 4.73 8.23 6.88
CA ILE A 54 5.87 9.11 7.12
C ILE A 54 5.89 9.62 8.57
N VAL A 55 4.70 9.90 9.13
CA VAL A 55 4.56 10.54 10.44
C VAL A 55 4.96 9.62 11.59
N THR A 56 4.70 8.31 11.49
CA THR A 56 5.11 7.32 12.51
C THR A 56 5.98 6.21 11.93
N PRO A 57 6.85 5.57 12.73
CA PRO A 57 7.64 4.43 12.26
C PRO A 57 6.74 3.31 11.72
N GLY A 58 6.82 3.07 10.41
CA GLY A 58 6.01 2.06 9.73
C GLY A 58 4.52 2.39 9.64
N GLY A 59 4.10 3.64 9.94
CA GLY A 59 2.72 4.11 9.83
C GLY A 59 1.72 3.53 10.83
N ILE A 60 2.19 2.85 11.87
CA ILE A 60 1.32 2.22 12.88
C ILE A 60 0.44 3.29 13.52
N GLY A 61 -0.88 3.08 13.49
CA GLY A 61 -1.90 3.98 14.04
C GLY A 61 -2.14 5.24 13.20
N ALA A 62 -1.09 5.95 12.79
CA ALA A 62 -1.21 7.18 12.00
C ALA A 62 -1.81 6.94 10.62
N TYR A 63 -1.45 5.83 9.95
CA TYR A 63 -2.05 5.44 8.67
C TYR A 63 -3.57 5.33 8.78
N ALA A 64 -4.05 4.55 9.75
CA ALA A 64 -5.47 4.36 9.97
C ALA A 64 -6.19 5.64 10.42
N PHE A 65 -5.54 6.46 11.25
CA PHE A 65 -6.08 7.73 11.70
C PHE A 65 -6.29 8.73 10.56
N PHE A 66 -5.30 8.95 9.70
CA PHE A 66 -5.42 9.89 8.58
C PHE A 66 -6.45 9.43 7.56
N ILE A 67 -6.52 8.13 7.27
CA ILE A 67 -7.56 7.58 6.41
C ILE A 67 -8.94 7.78 7.04
N ALA A 68 -9.10 7.51 8.34
CA ALA A 68 -10.37 7.71 9.03
C ALA A 68 -10.82 9.19 8.97
N LYS A 69 -9.90 10.14 9.17
CA LYS A 69 -10.19 11.58 9.06
C LYS A 69 -10.57 12.01 7.66
N LEU A 70 -9.92 11.46 6.63
CA LEU A 70 -10.31 11.72 5.25
C LEU A 70 -11.70 11.14 4.93
N LEU A 71 -11.98 9.93 5.38
CA LEU A 71 -13.24 9.25 5.12
C LEU A 71 -14.42 9.89 5.87
N GLU A 72 -14.19 10.51 7.04
CA GLU A 72 -15.20 11.34 7.71
C GLU A 72 -15.70 12.49 6.82
N GLU A 73 -14.82 13.09 6.01
CA GLU A 73 -15.20 14.14 5.05
C GLU A 73 -16.13 13.59 3.97
N TYR A 74 -15.92 12.33 3.56
CA TYR A 74 -16.78 11.60 2.64
C TYR A 74 -18.02 10.98 3.29
N LYS A 75 -18.41 11.45 4.50
CA LYS A 75 -19.58 10.99 5.26
C LYS A 75 -19.54 9.52 5.68
N VAL A 76 -18.35 8.94 5.77
CA VAL A 76 -18.13 7.61 6.35
C VAL A 76 -17.85 7.76 7.85
N PRO A 77 -18.49 6.99 8.74
CA PRO A 77 -18.20 7.02 10.18
C PRO A 77 -16.72 6.76 10.48
N PHE A 78 -16.15 7.52 11.42
CA PHE A 78 -14.74 7.39 11.82
C PHE A 78 -14.34 5.96 12.16
N GLU A 79 -15.19 5.22 12.89
CA GLU A 79 -14.91 3.84 13.28
C GLU A 79 -14.75 2.91 12.07
N ILE A 80 -15.59 3.09 11.04
CA ILE A 80 -15.53 2.33 9.79
C ILE A 80 -14.26 2.70 9.02
N GLY A 81 -13.97 4.01 8.92
CA GLY A 81 -12.76 4.48 8.26
C GLY A 81 -11.47 4.03 8.96
N PHE A 82 -11.46 3.99 10.28
CA PHE A 82 -10.34 3.53 11.09
C PHE A 82 -10.14 2.02 10.96
N ALA A 83 -11.23 1.24 10.99
CA ALA A 83 -11.17 -0.19 10.72
C ALA A 83 -10.63 -0.48 9.30
N ASN A 84 -11.11 0.26 8.30
CA ASN A 84 -10.64 0.14 6.93
C ASN A 84 -9.14 0.47 6.79
N GLY A 85 -8.70 1.58 7.38
CA GLY A 85 -7.29 1.98 7.37
C GLY A 85 -6.38 0.94 8.04
N ASN A 86 -6.80 0.36 9.17
CA ASN A 86 -6.06 -0.73 9.82
C ASN A 86 -6.00 -1.97 8.95
N LEU A 87 -7.12 -2.35 8.31
CA LEU A 87 -7.18 -3.50 7.40
C LEU A 87 -6.18 -3.34 6.24
N GLN A 88 -6.17 -2.18 5.60
CA GLN A 88 -5.26 -1.89 4.49
C GLN A 88 -3.79 -1.90 4.93
N TRP A 89 -3.46 -1.26 6.06
CA TRP A 89 -2.12 -1.27 6.62
C TRP A 89 -1.66 -2.70 6.92
N PHE A 90 -2.53 -3.50 7.54
CA PHE A 90 -2.23 -4.88 7.91
C PHE A 90 -2.03 -5.77 6.67
N ALA A 91 -2.82 -5.56 5.62
CA ALA A 91 -2.66 -6.27 4.35
C ALA A 91 -1.28 -6.00 3.73
N GLN A 92 -0.85 -4.74 3.68
CA GLN A 92 0.47 -4.37 3.19
C GLN A 92 1.59 -4.97 4.05
N PHE A 93 1.44 -4.89 5.38
CA PHE A 93 2.39 -5.47 6.33
C PHE A 93 2.55 -6.98 6.13
N MET A 94 1.43 -7.71 5.99
CA MET A 94 1.45 -9.16 5.73
C MET A 94 2.12 -9.53 4.42
N ILE A 95 1.85 -8.79 3.34
CA ILE A 95 2.49 -9.03 2.04
C ILE A 95 4.01 -8.88 2.16
N VAL A 96 4.50 -7.81 2.81
CA VAL A 96 5.93 -7.58 3.00
C VAL A 96 6.55 -8.64 3.90
N LEU A 97 5.87 -9.03 4.97
CA LEU A 97 6.35 -10.06 5.90
C LEU A 97 6.48 -11.42 5.22
N ILE A 98 5.48 -11.84 4.43
CA ILE A 98 5.50 -13.11 3.71
C ILE A 98 6.55 -13.09 2.61
N ALA A 99 6.56 -12.07 1.74
CA ALA A 99 7.51 -11.98 0.63
C ALA A 99 8.96 -11.82 1.12
N GLY A 100 9.17 -11.03 2.17
CA GLY A 100 10.45 -10.87 2.83
C GLY A 100 10.92 -12.16 3.51
N GLY A 101 10.04 -12.83 4.25
CA GLY A 101 10.32 -14.12 4.88
C GLY A 101 10.70 -15.20 3.86
N LEU A 102 9.92 -15.32 2.78
CA LEU A 102 10.22 -16.25 1.68
C LEU A 102 11.55 -15.93 1.00
N SER A 103 11.86 -14.64 0.77
CA SER A 103 13.16 -14.23 0.22
C SER A 103 14.33 -14.66 1.10
N LEU A 104 14.20 -14.51 2.42
CA LEU A 104 15.24 -14.93 3.38
C LEU A 104 15.42 -16.45 3.43
N LEU A 105 14.34 -17.22 3.28
CA LEU A 105 14.42 -18.69 3.23
C LEU A 105 15.03 -19.19 1.91
N LEU A 106 14.74 -18.53 0.80
CA LEU A 106 15.25 -18.90 -0.53
C LEU A 106 16.71 -18.47 -0.75
N LEU A 107 17.15 -17.39 -0.11
CA LEU A 107 18.53 -16.89 -0.17
C LEU A 107 19.60 -17.96 0.10
N PRO A 108 19.60 -18.72 1.21
CA PRO A 108 20.61 -19.75 1.47
C PRO A 108 20.54 -20.91 0.46
N VAL A 109 19.35 -21.26 -0.05
CA VAL A 109 19.17 -22.30 -1.07
C VAL A 109 19.79 -21.86 -2.41
N TYR A 110 19.58 -20.61 -2.80
CA TYR A 110 20.12 -20.06 -4.04
C TYR A 110 21.62 -19.76 -3.94
N ASN A 111 22.09 -19.25 -2.79
CA ASN A 111 23.50 -18.87 -2.60
C ASN A 111 24.42 -20.08 -2.36
N LYS A 112 23.87 -21.25 -1.97
CA LYS A 112 24.62 -22.53 -1.96
C LYS A 112 25.11 -22.96 -3.35
N LYS A 113 24.44 -22.56 -4.44
CA LYS A 113 24.86 -22.90 -5.81
C LYS A 113 26.01 -22.04 -6.36
N LYS A 114 26.52 -21.05 -5.60
CA LYS A 114 27.62 -20.17 -6.03
C LYS A 114 28.96 -20.37 -5.29
N LYS A 115 29.03 -21.29 -4.32
CA LYS A 115 30.31 -21.70 -3.69
C LYS A 115 30.81 -23.02 -4.28
N THR A 116 31.20 -22.99 -5.56
CA THR A 116 32.12 -23.96 -6.16
C THR A 116 32.64 -23.36 -7.47
N SER A 117 33.58 -22.44 -7.33
CA SER A 117 34.66 -22.22 -8.30
C SER A 117 35.88 -21.75 -7.54
#